data_AF-A0A8K0P8L8-F1
#
_entry.id   AF-A0A8K0P8L8-F1
#
_cell.length_a   1.000
_cell.length_b   1.000
_cell.length_c   1.000
_cell.angle_alpha   90.00
_cell.angle_beta   90.00
_cell.angle_gamma   90.00
#
_symmetry.space_group_name_H-M   'P 1'
#
loop_
_entity.id
_entity.type
_entity.pdbx_description
1 polymer ?
#
loop_
_entity_poly.entity_id
_entity_poly.type
_entity_poly.pdbx_seq_one_letter_code
_entity_poly.pdbx_strand_id
1 'polypeptide(L)'
;MLIEVWNKGMIWDRALGYHLLPLDVVQYSNEEGVGQWLSLEAELVMEDGEVVGTKGSTGHSLLVDCRFELPFGESHISMALEGRAEQLCASLASLNDPAIARGKVAKDLSRDFHSGVRNVNLELDRP
;
A
#
# COMPACT_ATOMS: atom_id res chain seq x y z
N MET A 1 11.93 -1.44 -12.44
CA MET A 1 11.33 -0.49 -13.39
C MET A 1 12.44 0.30 -14.07
N LEU A 2 12.50 0.31 -15.41
CA LEU A 2 13.47 1.12 -16.15
C LEU A 2 12.88 2.52 -16.43
N ILE A 3 13.61 3.56 -16.04
CA ILE A 3 13.28 4.96 -16.34
C ILE A 3 14.21 5.44 -17.44
N GLU A 4 13.64 5.98 -18.51
CA GLU A 4 14.40 6.53 -19.63
C GLU A 4 13.97 7.98 -19.88
N VAL A 5 14.95 8.88 -20.02
CA VAL A 5 14.70 10.27 -20.37
C VAL A 5 15.21 10.53 -21.78
N TRP A 6 14.32 11.01 -22.65
CA TRP A 6 14.62 11.24 -24.06
C TRP A 6 14.46 12.72 -24.40
N ASN A 7 15.49 13.31 -24.98
CA ASN A 7 15.42 14.64 -25.56
C ASN A 7 14.87 14.56 -26.99
N LYS A 8 13.79 15.29 -27.25
CA LYS A 8 13.13 15.30 -28.55
C LYS A 8 14.03 15.95 -29.60
N GLY A 9 14.33 15.22 -30.67
CA GLY A 9 15.06 15.78 -31.81
C GLY A 9 14.18 16.01 -33.03
N MET A 10 14.75 16.68 -34.04
CA MET A 10 14.03 17.01 -35.27
C MET A 10 13.79 15.78 -36.17
N ILE A 11 14.69 14.80 -36.13
CA ILE A 11 14.63 13.57 -36.96
C ILE A 11 14.61 12.33 -36.08
N TRP A 12 15.45 12.29 -35.04
CA TRP A 12 15.46 11.22 -34.03
C TRP A 12 15.60 11.81 -32.64
N ASP A 13 15.07 11.10 -31.64
CA ASP A 13 15.23 11.47 -30.24
C ASP A 13 16.57 10.96 -29.70
N ARG A 14 17.13 11.68 -28.73
CA ARG A 14 18.40 11.33 -28.10
C ARG A 14 18.17 10.98 -26.64
N ALA A 15 18.60 9.80 -26.22
CA ALA A 15 18.61 9.44 -24.80
C ALA A 15 19.49 10.42 -24.01
N LEU A 16 18.90 11.03 -22.98
CA LEU A 16 19.58 11.86 -22.00
C LEU A 16 20.22 10.99 -20.91
N GLY A 17 19.54 9.91 -20.55
CA GLY A 17 20.06 8.89 -19.63
C GLY A 17 18.96 7.98 -19.08
N TYR A 18 19.41 7.04 -18.24
CA TYR A 18 18.66 5.90 -17.76
C TYR A 18 18.82 5.77 -16.24
N HIS A 19 17.80 5.22 -15.58
CA HIS A 19 17.90 4.79 -14.19
C HIS A 19 17.09 3.50 -14.00
N LEU A 20 17.71 2.48 -13.42
CA LEU A 20 17.01 1.26 -13.04
C LEU A 20 16.56 1.38 -11.59
N LEU A 21 15.25 1.50 -11.35
CA LEU A 21 14.67 1.51 -10.00
C LEU A 21 14.25 0.08 -9.62
N PRO A 22 14.90 -0.56 -8.62
CA PRO A 22 14.45 -1.84 -8.08
C PRO A 22 13.03 -1.71 -7.51
N LEU A 23 12.19 -2.72 -7.69
CA LEU A 23 10.79 -2.65 -7.25
C LEU A 23 10.62 -2.99 -5.77
N ASP A 24 11.56 -3.73 -5.18
CA ASP A 24 11.60 -4.08 -3.77
C ASP A 24 11.83 -2.88 -2.85
N VAL A 25 12.42 -1.79 -3.37
CA VAL A 25 12.59 -0.53 -2.65
C VAL A 25 11.41 0.43 -2.82
N VAL A 26 10.42 0.10 -3.66
CA VAL A 26 9.23 0.93 -3.87
C VAL A 26 8.21 0.65 -2.78
N GLN A 27 7.82 1.68 -2.05
CA GLN A 27 6.89 1.57 -0.92
C GLN A 27 5.43 1.48 -1.37
N TYR A 28 4.59 0.90 -0.50
CA TYR A 28 3.14 0.96 -0.64
C TYR A 28 2.59 2.21 0.08
N SER A 29 1.78 3.00 -0.61
CA SER A 29 1.13 4.20 -0.06
C SER A 29 -0.01 4.65 -0.97
N ASN A 30 -1.10 5.12 -0.37
CA ASN A 30 -2.18 5.81 -1.09
C ASN A 30 -1.98 7.34 -1.16
N GLU A 31 -0.98 7.87 -0.45
CA GLU A 31 -0.65 9.29 -0.42
C GLU A 31 0.50 9.62 -1.35
N GLU A 32 0.45 10.80 -1.98
CA GLU A 32 1.55 11.33 -2.78
C GLU A 32 2.78 11.65 -1.92
N GLY A 33 3.94 11.21 -2.38
CA GLY A 33 5.22 11.46 -1.72
C GLY A 33 5.89 12.75 -2.19
N VAL A 34 6.94 13.15 -1.47
CA VAL A 34 7.80 14.28 -1.86
C VAL A 34 8.76 13.94 -3.01
N GLY A 35 8.83 12.67 -3.40
CA GLY A 35 9.74 12.14 -4.40
C GLY A 35 11.20 12.03 -3.93
N GLN A 36 12.03 11.44 -4.79
CA GLN A 36 13.47 11.27 -4.59
C GLN A 36 14.23 11.71 -5.84
N TRP A 37 15.39 12.36 -5.63
CA TRP A 37 16.28 12.72 -6.72
C TRP A 37 17.08 11.50 -7.16
N LEU A 38 16.92 11.10 -8.42
CA LEU A 38 17.61 10.00 -9.06
C LEU A 38 18.60 10.53 -10.09
N SER A 39 19.86 10.11 -9.99
CA SER A 39 20.87 10.42 -11.02
C SER A 39 20.67 9.55 -12.26
N LEU A 40 20.81 10.15 -13.44
CA LEU A 40 20.72 9.44 -14.71
C LEU A 40 22.11 8.99 -15.17
N GLU A 41 22.17 7.76 -15.66
CA GLU A 41 23.37 7.09 -16.16
C GLU A 41 23.28 6.93 -17.69
N ALA A 42 24.42 6.88 -18.38
CA ALA A 42 24.51 6.94 -19.83
C ALA A 42 24.27 5.58 -20.51
N GLU A 43 24.53 4.48 -19.81
CA GLU A 43 24.54 3.13 -20.37
C GLU A 43 23.68 2.17 -19.55
N LEU A 44 23.04 1.22 -20.24
CA LEU A 44 22.38 0.06 -19.65
C LEU A 44 23.40 -1.07 -19.44
N VAL A 45 23.29 -1.76 -18.31
CA VAL A 45 24.03 -2.99 -18.04
C VAL A 45 23.11 -4.16 -18.32
N MET A 46 23.53 -5.03 -19.23
CA MET A 46 22.75 -6.17 -19.70
C MET A 46 23.38 -7.49 -19.22
N GLU A 47 22.55 -8.41 -18.75
CA GLU A 47 22.92 -9.78 -18.41
C GLU A 47 21.82 -10.72 -18.93
N ASP A 48 22.19 -11.75 -19.68
CA ASP A 48 21.25 -12.71 -20.30
C ASP A 48 20.07 -12.10 -21.08
N GLY A 49 20.28 -10.90 -21.66
CA GLY A 49 19.26 -10.18 -22.43
C GLY A 49 18.33 -9.30 -21.59
N GLU A 50 18.53 -9.24 -20.27
CA GLU A 50 17.79 -8.39 -19.33
C GLU A 50 18.62 -7.20 -18.85
N VAL A 51 17.95 -6.10 -18.52
CA VAL A 51 18.60 -4.93 -17.91
C VAL A 51 18.77 -5.18 -16.42
N VAL A 52 20.00 -5.32 -15.96
CA VAL A 52 20.34 -5.56 -14.54
C VAL A 52 20.90 -4.32 -13.84
N GLY A 53 21.20 -3.26 -14.58
CA GLY A 53 21.67 -2.02 -13.98
C GLY A 53 21.90 -0.90 -15.00
N THR A 54 22.47 0.19 -14.52
CA THR A 54 22.89 1.34 -15.35
C THR A 54 24.25 1.84 -14.89
N LYS A 55 25.02 2.49 -15.77
CA LYS A 55 26.35 3.04 -15.45
C LYS A 55 26.74 4.23 -16.33
N GLY A 56 27.76 4.97 -15.89
CA GLY A 56 28.33 6.10 -16.60
C GLY A 56 27.57 7.40 -16.36
N SER A 57 27.92 8.13 -15.29
CA SER A 57 27.17 9.32 -14.87
C SER A 57 27.03 10.34 -16.00
N THR A 58 25.80 10.83 -16.19
CA THR A 58 25.50 11.90 -17.15
C THR A 58 25.56 13.29 -16.53
N GLY A 59 25.55 13.38 -15.19
CA GLY A 59 25.37 14.63 -14.44
C GLY A 59 23.93 15.16 -14.43
N HIS A 60 22.98 14.49 -15.09
CA HIS A 60 21.56 14.82 -15.03
C HIS A 60 20.87 14.12 -13.85
N SER A 61 19.76 14.68 -13.37
CA SER A 61 18.96 14.08 -12.30
C SER A 61 17.46 14.35 -12.52
N LEU A 62 16.63 13.44 -12.02
CA LEU A 62 15.18 13.46 -12.12
C LEU A 62 14.57 13.36 -10.72
N LEU A 63 13.55 14.16 -10.40
CA LEU A 63 12.77 14.00 -9.19
C LEU A 63 11.62 13.02 -9.47
N VAL A 64 11.57 11.90 -8.76
CA VAL A 64 10.58 10.83 -8.99
C VAL A 64 9.86 10.49 -7.70
N ASP A 65 8.53 10.57 -7.70
CA ASP A 65 7.68 9.91 -6.71
C ASP A 65 7.12 8.62 -7.33
N CYS A 66 7.34 7.49 -6.65
CA CYS A 66 6.89 6.18 -7.10
C CYS A 66 6.44 5.37 -5.89
N ARG A 67 5.24 4.79 -5.98
CA ARG A 67 4.60 4.01 -4.92
C ARG A 67 3.68 2.96 -5.52
N PHE A 68 3.51 1.85 -4.82
CA PHE A 68 2.40 0.95 -5.06
C PHE A 68 1.18 1.42 -4.28
N GLU A 69 0.00 1.36 -4.87
CA GLU A 69 -1.24 1.56 -4.12
C GLU A 69 -1.49 0.37 -3.19
N LEU A 70 -2.13 0.63 -2.06
CA LEU A 70 -2.50 -0.44 -1.14
C LEU A 70 -3.55 -1.35 -1.78
N PRO A 71 -3.47 -2.68 -1.59
CA PRO A 71 -4.51 -3.59 -2.02
C PRO A 71 -5.85 -3.23 -1.37
N PHE A 72 -6.95 -3.32 -2.12
CA PHE A 72 -8.29 -2.97 -1.67
C PHE A 72 -8.78 -3.71 -0.40
N GLY A 73 -8.08 -4.76 0.05
CA GLY A 73 -8.46 -5.60 1.20
C GLY A 73 -7.95 -5.14 2.56
N GLU A 74 -6.80 -4.45 2.65
CA GLU A 74 -6.26 -4.04 3.96
C GLU A 74 -7.06 -2.89 4.57
N SER A 75 -7.57 -1.97 3.74
CA SER A 75 -8.43 -0.89 4.22
C SER A 75 -9.77 -1.45 4.72
N HIS A 76 -10.37 -2.43 4.04
CA HIS A 76 -11.63 -3.04 4.47
C HIS A 76 -11.50 -3.84 5.76
N ILE A 77 -10.41 -4.61 5.93
CA ILE A 77 -10.17 -5.34 7.18
C ILE A 77 -9.83 -4.36 8.31
N SER A 78 -8.97 -3.36 8.06
CA SER A 78 -8.62 -2.34 9.05
C SER A 78 -9.83 -1.53 9.50
N MET A 79 -10.62 -1.00 8.56
CA MET A 79 -11.85 -0.26 8.85
C MET A 79 -12.89 -1.13 9.57
N ALA A 80 -13.02 -2.41 9.19
CA ALA A 80 -13.93 -3.34 9.86
C ALA A 80 -13.45 -3.67 11.29
N LEU A 81 -12.15 -3.79 11.53
CA LEU A 81 -11.60 -4.02 12.86
C LEU A 81 -11.73 -2.79 13.74
N GLU A 82 -11.47 -1.59 13.22
CA GLU A 82 -11.65 -0.32 13.92
C GLU A 82 -13.11 -0.09 14.32
N GLY A 83 -14.04 -0.26 13.37
CA GLY A 83 -15.48 -0.15 13.66
C GLY A 83 -15.95 -1.16 14.71
N ARG A 84 -15.34 -2.35 14.77
CA ARG A 84 -15.64 -3.36 15.82
C ARG A 84 -15.02 -3.00 17.16
N ALA A 85 -13.83 -2.41 17.17
CA ALA A 85 -13.19 -1.92 18.39
C ALA A 85 -14.04 -0.80 19.02
N GLU A 86 -14.55 0.14 18.22
CA GLU A 86 -15.47 1.19 18.68
C GLU A 86 -16.78 0.63 19.24
N GLN A 87 -17.38 -0.35 18.56
CA GLN A 87 -18.60 -1.02 19.05
C GLN A 87 -18.38 -1.75 20.38
N LEU A 88 -17.23 -2.42 20.54
CA LEU A 88 -16.87 -3.08 21.80
C LEU A 88 -16.62 -2.05 22.91
N CYS A 89 -15.93 -0.94 22.63
CA CYS A 89 -15.73 0.15 23.57
C CYS A 89 -17.05 0.79 24.02
N ALA A 90 -17.98 1.05 23.10
CA ALA A 90 -19.31 1.56 23.41
C ALA A 90 -20.13 0.58 24.27
N SER A 91 -20.05 -0.71 23.93
CA SER A 91 -20.68 -1.77 24.72
C SER A 91 -20.10 -1.83 26.13
N LEU A 92 -18.77 -1.85 26.29
CA LEU A 92 -18.09 -1.83 27.59
C LEU A 92 -18.40 -0.56 28.40
N ALA A 93 -18.54 0.59 27.76
CA ALA A 93 -18.94 1.83 28.44
C ALA A 93 -20.38 1.74 29.00
N SER A 94 -21.31 1.18 28.23
CA SER A 94 -22.69 0.93 28.70
C SER A 94 -22.77 -0.12 29.81
N LEU A 95 -21.78 -1.02 29.89
CA LEU A 95 -21.66 -2.02 30.96
C LEU A 95 -21.16 -1.45 32.28
N ASN A 96 -20.56 -0.25 32.24
CA ASN A 96 -20.07 0.45 33.41
C ASN A 96 -21.12 1.41 34.00
N ASP A 97 -22.35 1.43 33.43
CA ASP A 97 -23.50 2.10 34.04
C ASP A 97 -23.99 1.27 35.25
N PRO A 98 -23.95 1.83 36.47
CA PRO A 98 -24.37 1.11 37.68
C PRO A 98 -25.84 0.70 37.69
N ALA A 99 -26.67 1.21 36.77
CA ALA A 99 -28.07 0.82 36.60
C ALA A 99 -28.26 -0.51 35.84
N ILE A 100 -27.28 -0.95 35.05
CA ILE A 100 -27.40 -2.11 34.13
C ILE A 100 -26.71 -3.33 34.74
N ALA A 101 -27.36 -3.93 35.73
CA ALA A 101 -26.86 -5.10 36.45
C ALA A 101 -26.74 -6.36 35.55
N ARG A 102 -25.49 -6.77 35.27
CA ARG A 102 -24.85 -8.11 35.14
C ARG A 102 -25.57 -9.34 34.53
N GLY A 103 -26.90 -9.38 34.35
CA GLY A 103 -27.64 -10.59 33.93
C GLY A 103 -27.98 -10.69 32.44
N LYS A 104 -28.13 -9.55 31.75
CA LYS A 104 -28.50 -9.51 30.31
C LYS A 104 -27.29 -9.71 29.37
N VAL A 105 -26.13 -9.28 29.86
CA VAL A 105 -24.89 -9.08 29.10
C VAL A 105 -24.26 -10.36 28.58
N ALA A 106 -24.26 -11.43 29.37
CA ALA A 106 -23.60 -12.68 28.97
C ALA A 106 -24.30 -13.36 27.77
N LYS A 107 -25.60 -13.12 27.58
CA LYS A 107 -26.35 -13.66 26.44
C LYS A 107 -26.12 -12.85 25.17
N ASP A 108 -26.02 -11.54 25.27
CA ASP A 108 -25.84 -10.66 24.10
C ASP A 108 -24.39 -10.75 23.57
N LEU A 109 -23.39 -10.74 24.46
CA LEU A 109 -21.97 -10.91 24.07
C LEU A 109 -21.72 -12.27 23.40
N SER A 110 -22.36 -13.33 23.88
CA SER A 110 -22.27 -14.67 23.27
C SER A 110 -22.95 -14.75 21.90
N ARG A 111 -24.00 -13.94 21.68
CA ARG A 111 -24.76 -13.91 20.42
C ARG A 111 -24.02 -13.13 19.35
N ASP A 112 -23.39 -12.02 19.73
CA ASP A 112 -22.60 -11.16 18.83
C ASP A 112 -21.29 -11.82 18.41
N PHE A 113 -20.68 -12.63 19.28
CA PHE A 113 -19.52 -13.44 18.91
C PHE A 113 -19.88 -14.51 17.85
N HIS A 114 -21.01 -15.20 18.01
CA HIS A 114 -21.46 -16.25 17.07
C HIS A 114 -22.02 -15.70 15.74
N SER A 115 -22.51 -14.45 15.70
CA SER A 115 -22.90 -13.80 14.44
C SER A 115 -21.68 -13.26 13.70
N GLY A 116 -20.71 -12.70 14.44
CA GLY A 116 -19.47 -12.18 13.89
C GLY A 116 -18.60 -13.25 13.19
N VAL A 117 -18.47 -14.44 13.78
CA VAL A 117 -17.72 -15.55 13.16
C VAL A 117 -18.40 -16.03 11.87
N ARG A 118 -19.74 -16.01 11.80
CA ARG A 118 -20.48 -16.40 10.59
C ARG A 118 -20.34 -15.41 9.45
N ASN A 119 -20.36 -14.11 9.73
CA ASN A 119 -20.23 -13.08 8.70
C ASN A 119 -18.82 -13.02 8.11
N VAL A 120 -17.77 -13.25 8.91
CA VAL A 120 -16.38 -13.33 8.41
C VAL A 120 -16.21 -14.50 7.43
N ASN A 121 -16.77 -15.67 7.73
CA ASN A 121 -16.72 -16.81 6.81
C ASN A 121 -17.51 -16.56 5.51
N LEU A 122 -18.62 -15.82 5.56
CA LEU A 122 -19.42 -15.47 4.37
C LEU A 122 -18.73 -14.42 3.48
N GLU A 123 -17.92 -13.53 4.04
CA GLU A 123 -17.16 -12.53 3.30
C GLU A 123 -15.95 -13.16 2.57
N LEU A 124 -15.35 -14.19 3.17
CA LEU A 124 -14.20 -14.94 2.62
C LEU A 124 -14.57 -15.98 1.55
N ASP A 125 -15.82 -16.44 1.50
CA ASP A 125 -16.33 -17.44 0.54
C ASP A 125 -16.92 -16.80 -0.75
N ARG A 126 -16.79 -15.49 -0.94
CA ARG A 126 -17.20 -14.84 -2.19
C ARG A 126 -16.07 -14.93 -3.24
N PRO A 127 -16.35 -15.42 -4.46
CA PRO A 127 -15.35 -15.60 -5.51
C PRO A 127 -14.81 -14.28 -6.06
#